data_AF-A0A4V3RCU9-F1
#
_entry.id   AF-A0A4V3RCU9-F1
#
_cell.length_a   1.000
_cell.length_b   1.000
_cell.length_c   1.000
_cell.angle_alpha   90.00
_cell.angle_beta   90.00
_cell.angle_gamma   90.00
#
_symmetry.space_group_name_H-M   'P 1'
#
loop_
_entity.id
_entity.type
_entity.pdbx_description
1 polymer ?
#
loop_
_entity_poly.entity_id
_entity_poly.type
_entity_poly.pdbx_seq_one_letter_code
_entity_poly.pdbx_strand_id
1 'polypeptide(L)'
;PGADQPQYKNDPTDPTKVTPNEPVPNVPGYTPSQNTITPVDPAKDTPVVYNQNVTPTPTPEPTPVTVTGKQTITFVDGDNGNTPLRDPDVQTHKFTNGESSYTFGTINVPVIDGYVAEVKTAGGKTVTPENPDANVTVVYHKIGKIVPVDPSGNPIPGADQP
;
A
#
# COMPACT_ATOMS: atom_id res chain seq x y z
N PRO A 1 6.19 -14.60 -40.15
CA PRO A 1 5.56 -13.96 -41.34
C PRO A 1 6.63 -13.28 -42.20
N GLY A 2 6.82 -13.75 -43.44
CA GLY A 2 7.70 -13.11 -44.41
C GLY A 2 6.93 -12.01 -45.14
N ALA A 3 7.55 -10.85 -45.32
CA ALA A 3 6.98 -9.78 -46.15
C ALA A 3 7.17 -10.12 -47.64
N ASP A 4 6.23 -9.72 -48.48
CA ASP A 4 6.36 -9.87 -49.93
C ASP A 4 7.58 -9.09 -50.43
N GLN A 5 8.37 -9.69 -51.33
CA GLN A 5 9.48 -9.03 -52.02
C GLN A 5 9.09 -8.77 -53.48
N PRO A 6 8.49 -7.61 -53.80
CA PRO A 6 8.07 -7.28 -55.16
C PRO A 6 9.30 -7.06 -56.06
N GLN A 7 9.21 -7.51 -57.31
CA GLN A 7 10.18 -7.21 -58.35
C GLN A 7 9.78 -5.93 -59.11
N TYR A 8 10.75 -5.08 -59.45
CA TYR A 8 10.52 -3.87 -60.24
C TYR A 8 9.99 -4.17 -61.64
N LYS A 9 9.11 -3.29 -62.14
CA LYS A 9 8.59 -3.37 -63.52
C LYS A 9 9.37 -2.45 -64.44
N ASN A 10 9.87 -2.97 -65.56
CA ASN A 10 10.51 -2.14 -66.61
C ASN A 10 9.54 -1.06 -67.13
N ASP A 11 10.08 0.12 -67.45
CA ASP A 11 9.33 1.19 -68.11
C ASP A 11 8.98 0.75 -69.55
N PRO A 12 7.70 0.80 -69.96
CA PRO A 12 7.28 0.35 -71.29
C PRO A 12 7.76 1.26 -72.43
N THR A 13 8.27 2.45 -72.11
CA THR A 13 8.72 3.47 -73.06
C THR A 13 10.23 3.70 -73.04
N ASP A 14 10.94 3.26 -72.00
CA ASP A 14 12.41 3.34 -71.89
C ASP A 14 13.00 2.03 -71.33
N PRO A 15 13.67 1.20 -72.17
CA PRO A 15 14.21 -0.08 -71.73
C PRO A 15 15.39 0.03 -70.74
N THR A 16 15.89 1.24 -70.46
CA THR A 16 16.95 1.49 -69.48
C THR A 16 16.42 1.85 -68.09
N LYS A 17 15.10 1.94 -67.93
CA LYS A 17 14.44 2.41 -66.71
C LYS A 17 13.40 1.42 -66.19
N VAL A 18 13.07 1.57 -64.92
CA VAL A 18 11.94 0.92 -64.27
C VAL A 18 10.86 1.96 -64.00
N THR A 19 9.63 1.48 -63.81
CA THR A 19 8.49 2.31 -63.47
C THR A 19 8.76 3.04 -62.15
N PRO A 20 8.67 4.38 -62.10
CA PRO A 20 8.91 5.12 -60.86
C PRO A 20 7.72 5.02 -59.89
N ASN A 21 7.99 5.34 -58.62
CA ASN A 21 7.02 5.42 -57.52
C ASN A 21 6.22 4.11 -57.29
N GLU A 22 6.87 2.97 -57.39
CA GLU A 22 6.23 1.68 -57.07
C GLU A 22 5.92 1.59 -55.56
N PRO A 23 4.75 1.06 -55.17
CA PRO A 23 4.36 0.96 -53.76
C PRO A 23 5.21 -0.05 -53.01
N VAL A 24 5.46 0.22 -51.72
CA VAL A 24 6.17 -0.71 -50.84
C VAL A 24 5.21 -1.71 -50.18
N PRO A 25 5.68 -2.90 -49.79
CA PRO A 25 4.85 -3.91 -49.11
C PRO A 25 4.17 -3.43 -47.82
N ASN A 26 3.01 -3.99 -47.52
CA ASN A 26 2.38 -3.82 -46.20
C ASN A 26 2.89 -4.90 -45.24
N VAL A 27 3.48 -4.50 -44.12
CA VAL A 27 4.03 -5.42 -43.11
C VAL A 27 3.23 -5.27 -41.81
N PRO A 28 2.47 -6.30 -41.38
CA PRO A 28 1.64 -6.21 -40.17
C PRO A 28 2.46 -5.79 -38.93
N GLY A 29 1.98 -4.75 -38.22
CA GLY A 29 2.65 -4.21 -37.03
C GLY A 29 3.80 -3.25 -37.32
N TYR A 30 4.03 -2.89 -38.59
CA TYR A 30 5.05 -1.93 -39.00
C TYR A 30 4.50 -0.92 -40.02
N THR A 31 5.07 0.28 -40.03
CA THR A 31 4.77 1.34 -41.01
C THR A 31 6.05 1.67 -41.78
N PRO A 32 6.04 1.65 -43.13
CA PRO A 32 7.22 2.03 -43.90
C PRO A 32 7.51 3.53 -43.76
N SER A 33 8.78 3.91 -43.85
CA SER A 33 9.20 5.32 -43.80
C SER A 33 8.82 6.09 -45.08
N GLN A 34 8.57 5.38 -46.18
CA GLN A 34 8.12 5.90 -47.47
C GLN A 34 7.12 4.92 -48.09
N ASN A 35 6.00 5.42 -48.63
CA ASN A 35 4.97 4.55 -49.21
C ASN A 35 5.28 4.08 -50.64
N THR A 36 6.20 4.76 -51.32
CA THR A 36 6.62 4.47 -52.70
C THR A 36 8.12 4.64 -52.86
N ILE A 37 8.71 3.88 -53.78
CA ILE A 37 10.14 3.94 -54.11
C ILE A 37 10.32 4.16 -55.62
N THR A 38 11.32 4.96 -55.98
CA THR A 38 11.84 5.02 -57.35
C THR A 38 13.29 4.53 -57.32
N PRO A 39 13.61 3.37 -57.93
CA PRO A 39 14.96 2.83 -57.93
C PRO A 39 15.92 3.75 -58.70
N VAL A 40 17.02 4.12 -58.04
CA VAL A 40 18.09 4.92 -58.68
C VAL A 40 18.92 4.05 -59.62
N ASP A 41 19.10 2.78 -59.27
CA ASP A 41 19.79 1.76 -60.06
C ASP A 41 18.86 0.54 -60.23
N PRO A 42 18.26 0.34 -61.43
CA PRO A 42 17.37 -0.80 -61.70
C PRO A 42 18.00 -2.18 -61.52
N ALA A 43 19.34 -2.27 -61.54
CA ALA A 43 20.06 -3.52 -61.39
C ALA A 43 20.41 -3.87 -59.94
N LYS A 44 19.95 -3.06 -58.96
CA LYS A 44 20.20 -3.30 -57.53
C LYS A 44 18.93 -3.24 -56.69
N ASP A 45 18.91 -4.03 -55.62
CA ASP A 45 17.87 -3.99 -54.62
C ASP A 45 17.84 -2.63 -53.92
N THR A 46 16.65 -2.08 -53.67
CA THR A 46 16.49 -0.84 -52.88
C THR A 46 15.95 -1.18 -51.49
N PRO A 47 16.68 -0.85 -50.41
CA PRO A 47 16.21 -1.11 -49.06
C PRO A 47 15.10 -0.14 -48.66
N VAL A 48 14.06 -0.65 -47.99
CA VAL A 48 12.96 0.16 -47.41
C VAL A 48 12.95 -0.02 -45.89
N VAL A 49 12.94 1.09 -45.16
CA VAL A 49 12.96 1.10 -43.70
C VAL A 49 11.53 1.03 -43.15
N TYR A 50 11.27 0.08 -42.25
CA TYR A 50 9.99 -0.09 -41.55
C TYR A 50 10.14 0.21 -40.06
N ASN A 51 9.24 1.04 -39.53
CA ASN A 51 9.17 1.38 -38.11
C ASN A 51 8.08 0.56 -37.44
N GLN A 52 8.37 -0.03 -36.28
CA GLN A 52 7.38 -0.81 -35.54
C GLN A 52 6.28 0.09 -34.97
N ASN A 53 5.02 -0.30 -35.17
CA ASN A 53 3.88 0.40 -34.59
C ASN A 53 3.80 0.06 -33.11
N VAL A 54 4.37 0.92 -32.26
CA VAL A 54 4.23 0.79 -30.80
C VAL A 54 2.82 1.21 -30.40
N THR A 55 2.07 0.28 -29.80
CA THR A 55 0.82 0.64 -29.10
C THR A 55 1.23 1.13 -27.71
N PRO A 56 0.88 2.36 -27.29
CA PRO A 56 1.18 2.79 -25.93
C PRO A 56 0.43 1.89 -24.95
N THR A 57 1.17 1.18 -24.10
CA THR A 57 0.59 0.45 -22.97
C THR A 57 -0.05 1.46 -22.02
N PRO A 58 -1.32 1.30 -21.59
CA PRO A 58 -1.91 2.20 -20.61
C PRO A 58 -1.11 2.12 -19.31
N THR A 59 -0.67 3.28 -18.81
CA THR A 59 -0.08 3.39 -17.46
C THR A 59 -1.18 3.06 -16.44
N PRO A 60 -0.96 2.17 -15.46
CA PRO A 60 -1.95 1.95 -14.42
C PRO A 60 -2.16 3.24 -13.63
N GLU A 61 -3.42 3.66 -13.49
CA GLU A 61 -3.82 4.75 -12.61
C GLU A 61 -3.42 4.42 -11.17
N PRO A 62 -2.87 5.37 -10.38
CA PRO A 62 -2.51 5.08 -9.00
C PRO A 62 -3.77 4.75 -8.19
N THR A 63 -3.86 3.52 -7.69
CA THR A 63 -4.89 3.15 -6.71
C THR A 63 -4.74 4.07 -5.49
N PRO A 64 -5.80 4.77 -5.03
CA PRO A 64 -5.69 5.59 -3.84
C PRO A 64 -5.33 4.68 -2.65
N VAL A 65 -4.13 4.85 -2.09
CA VAL A 65 -3.74 4.17 -0.86
C VAL A 65 -4.57 4.73 0.28
N THR A 66 -5.43 3.90 0.86
CA THR A 66 -6.22 4.29 2.03
C THR A 66 -5.43 3.96 3.29
N VAL A 67 -4.96 4.98 4.00
CA VAL A 67 -4.33 4.80 5.32
C VAL A 67 -5.42 4.70 6.39
N THR A 68 -5.27 3.76 7.31
CA THR A 68 -6.15 3.64 8.47
C THR A 68 -5.34 3.94 9.73
N GLY A 69 -5.69 5.02 10.42
CA GLY A 69 -5.18 5.33 11.74
C GLY A 69 -5.80 4.43 12.81
N LYS A 70 -5.05 4.14 13.87
CA LYS A 70 -5.42 3.20 14.94
C LYS A 70 -4.91 3.69 16.29
N GLN A 71 -5.79 3.73 17.29
CA GLN A 71 -5.43 3.84 18.71
C GLN A 71 -5.71 2.50 19.40
N THR A 72 -4.72 1.97 20.11
CA THR A 72 -4.87 0.75 20.93
C THR A 72 -4.62 1.06 22.39
N ILE A 73 -5.60 0.79 23.24
CA ILE A 73 -5.50 0.92 24.69
C ILE A 73 -5.40 -0.49 25.28
N THR A 74 -4.27 -0.83 25.87
CA THR A 74 -4.04 -2.11 26.55
C THR A 74 -4.23 -1.96 28.06
N PHE A 75 -4.64 -3.04 28.71
CA PHE A 75 -4.89 -3.09 30.15
C PHE A 75 -4.04 -4.20 30.76
N VAL A 76 -3.13 -3.85 31.66
CA VAL A 76 -2.08 -4.77 32.13
C VAL A 76 -1.95 -4.78 33.65
N ASP A 77 -1.50 -5.92 34.18
CA ASP A 77 -1.09 -6.11 35.57
C ASP A 77 0.33 -5.60 35.76
N GLY A 78 0.48 -4.43 36.39
CA GLY A 78 1.78 -3.82 36.66
C GLY A 78 2.61 -4.60 37.68
N ASP A 79 1.96 -5.36 38.57
CA ASP A 79 2.62 -6.15 39.60
C ASP A 79 3.14 -7.49 39.05
N ASN A 80 2.60 -7.94 37.91
CA ASN A 80 2.94 -9.21 37.27
C ASN A 80 3.52 -9.02 35.86
N GLY A 81 4.49 -8.11 35.73
CA GLY A 81 5.28 -7.95 34.50
C GLY A 81 4.47 -7.48 33.29
N ASN A 82 3.47 -6.63 33.49
CA ASN A 82 2.55 -6.14 32.46
C ASN A 82 1.76 -7.24 31.75
N THR A 83 1.38 -8.30 32.47
CA THR A 83 0.50 -9.36 31.93
C THR A 83 -0.85 -8.75 31.50
N PRO A 84 -1.36 -9.02 30.28
CA PRO A 84 -2.66 -8.52 29.86
C PRO A 84 -3.79 -9.02 30.77
N LEU A 85 -4.63 -8.10 31.25
CA LEU A 85 -5.76 -8.42 32.13
C LEU A 85 -7.08 -8.62 31.37
N ARG A 86 -7.18 -8.05 30.17
CA ARG A 86 -8.35 -8.13 29.30
C ARG A 86 -8.00 -7.73 27.87
N ASP A 87 -8.95 -7.91 26.97
CA ASP A 87 -8.83 -7.47 25.58
C ASP A 87 -8.60 -5.95 25.49
N PRO A 88 -7.74 -5.51 24.55
CA PRO A 88 -7.49 -4.10 24.33
C PRO A 88 -8.69 -3.40 23.69
N ASP A 89 -8.85 -2.11 23.99
CA ASP A 89 -9.77 -1.24 23.27
C ASP A 89 -9.06 -0.71 22.02
N VAL A 90 -9.62 -1.02 20.84
CA VAL A 90 -9.05 -0.63 19.55
C VAL A 90 -10.02 0.30 18.84
N GLN A 91 -9.56 1.51 18.55
CA GLN A 91 -10.29 2.50 17.77
C GLN A 91 -9.57 2.73 16.44
N THR A 92 -10.33 2.86 15.36
CA THR A 92 -9.77 3.06 14.02
C THR A 92 -10.44 4.24 13.32
N HIS A 93 -9.69 4.89 12.44
CA HIS A 93 -10.16 5.96 11.58
C HIS A 93 -9.56 5.82 10.19
N LYS A 94 -10.38 5.87 9.15
CA LYS A 94 -9.90 5.82 7.77
C LYS A 94 -9.61 7.23 7.30
N PHE A 95 -8.34 7.53 7.00
CA PHE A 95 -7.96 8.84 6.47
C PHE A 95 -8.60 9.07 5.10
N THR A 96 -9.17 10.26 4.92
CA THR A 96 -9.67 10.74 3.62
C THR A 96 -8.69 11.74 2.99
N ASN A 97 -8.82 11.97 1.68
CA ASN A 97 -7.88 12.82 0.95
C ASN A 97 -7.89 14.27 1.50
N GLY A 98 -6.76 14.72 2.04
CA GLY A 98 -6.61 16.05 2.66
C GLY A 98 -6.65 16.05 4.19
N GLU A 99 -6.97 14.94 4.85
CA GLU A 99 -6.81 14.81 6.30
C GLU A 99 -5.33 14.61 6.67
N SER A 100 -4.76 15.55 7.42
CA SER A 100 -3.37 15.48 7.88
C SER A 100 -3.22 14.81 9.25
N SER A 101 -4.29 14.73 10.04
CA SER A 101 -4.28 14.10 11.35
C SER A 101 -5.69 13.76 11.83
N TYR A 102 -5.79 12.83 12.78
CA TYR A 102 -7.01 12.49 13.47
C TYR A 102 -6.75 12.26 14.96
N THR A 103 -7.59 12.81 15.84
CA THR A 103 -7.48 12.62 17.29
C THR A 103 -8.62 11.73 17.78
N PHE A 104 -8.26 10.60 18.38
CA PHE A 104 -9.22 9.67 18.94
C PHE A 104 -9.83 10.20 20.23
N GLY A 105 -11.00 9.66 20.59
CA GLY A 105 -11.62 9.93 21.87
C GLY A 105 -10.86 9.29 23.04
N THR A 106 -11.31 9.64 24.23
CA THR A 106 -10.95 8.93 25.47
C THR A 106 -12.05 7.96 25.85
N ILE A 107 -11.67 6.92 26.60
CA ILE A 107 -12.60 6.01 27.26
C ILE A 107 -12.49 6.19 28.78
N ASN A 108 -13.56 5.84 29.48
CA ASN A 108 -13.48 5.57 30.91
C ASN A 108 -12.79 4.21 31.11
N VAL A 109 -11.80 4.19 32.00
CA VAL A 109 -11.07 2.97 32.31
C VAL A 109 -12.02 1.99 33.01
N PRO A 110 -12.15 0.74 32.52
CA PRO A 110 -13.08 -0.22 33.09
C PRO A 110 -12.62 -0.67 34.48
N VAL A 111 -13.59 -1.00 35.34
CA VAL A 111 -13.27 -1.67 36.61
C VAL A 111 -12.94 -3.13 36.34
N ILE A 112 -11.86 -3.62 36.94
CA ILE A 112 -11.47 -5.03 36.94
C ILE A 112 -11.49 -5.50 38.39
N ASP A 113 -12.25 -6.55 38.67
CA ASP A 113 -12.41 -7.08 40.03
C ASP A 113 -11.06 -7.53 40.60
N GLY A 114 -10.79 -7.19 41.87
CA GLY A 114 -9.50 -7.47 42.51
C GLY A 114 -8.34 -6.54 42.12
N TYR A 115 -8.58 -5.50 41.31
CA TYR A 115 -7.56 -4.57 40.82
C TYR A 115 -7.96 -3.09 40.93
N VAL A 116 -6.97 -2.20 41.02
CA VAL A 116 -7.15 -0.73 40.94
C VAL A 116 -6.27 -0.18 39.82
N ALA A 117 -6.86 0.63 38.94
CA ALA A 117 -6.13 1.31 37.86
C ALA A 117 -5.41 2.57 38.35
N GLU A 118 -4.27 2.90 37.73
CA GLU A 118 -3.54 4.16 37.99
C GLU A 118 -4.30 5.40 37.48
N VAL A 119 -5.12 5.25 36.44
CA VAL A 119 -5.82 6.34 35.77
C VAL A 119 -7.31 6.04 35.58
N LYS A 120 -8.15 7.08 35.58
CA LYS A 120 -9.60 6.97 35.38
C LYS A 120 -10.02 6.99 33.91
N THR A 121 -9.20 7.57 33.05
CA THR A 121 -9.47 7.76 31.62
C THR A 121 -8.22 7.46 30.80
N ALA A 122 -8.39 6.89 29.60
CA ALA A 122 -7.29 6.56 28.70
C ALA A 122 -7.65 6.86 27.24
N GLY A 123 -6.64 6.98 26.37
CA GLY A 123 -6.82 7.33 24.95
C GLY A 123 -6.49 8.79 24.66
N GLY A 124 -7.20 9.41 23.71
CA GLY A 124 -7.00 10.81 23.33
C GLY A 124 -5.76 11.06 22.45
N LYS A 125 -5.23 10.04 21.78
CA LYS A 125 -4.03 10.17 20.95
C LYS A 125 -4.36 10.67 19.55
N THR A 126 -3.43 11.45 19.01
CA THR A 126 -3.47 11.92 17.62
C THR A 126 -2.57 11.04 16.76
N VAL A 127 -3.07 10.67 15.58
CA VAL A 127 -2.35 9.91 14.55
C VAL A 127 -2.32 10.72 13.26
N THR A 128 -1.34 10.45 12.40
CA THR A 128 -1.24 11.05 11.05
C THR A 128 -1.15 9.94 10.01
N PRO A 129 -1.34 10.22 8.71
CA PRO A 129 -1.12 9.21 7.67
C PRO A 129 0.31 8.62 7.69
N GLU A 130 1.31 9.38 8.13
CA GLU A 130 2.72 8.96 8.23
C GLU A 130 3.00 8.18 9.52
N ASN A 131 2.26 8.49 10.60
CA ASN A 131 2.32 7.77 11.86
C ASN A 131 0.90 7.34 12.29
N PRO A 132 0.36 6.27 11.68
CA PRO A 132 -1.04 5.91 11.81
C PRO A 132 -1.35 5.17 13.12
N ASP A 133 -0.35 4.64 13.82
CA ASP A 133 -0.55 3.82 15.02
C ASP A 133 -0.18 4.57 16.31
N ALA A 134 -1.09 4.53 17.29
CA ALA A 134 -0.86 5.02 18.64
C ALA A 134 -1.22 3.96 19.69
N ASN A 135 -0.34 3.77 20.67
CA ASN A 135 -0.56 2.85 21.79
C ASN A 135 -0.66 3.60 23.12
N VAL A 136 -1.57 3.14 23.98
CA VAL A 136 -1.75 3.61 25.36
C VAL A 136 -1.83 2.37 26.25
N THR A 137 -1.14 2.39 27.38
CA THR A 137 -1.20 1.31 28.36
C THR A 137 -1.83 1.84 29.64
N VAL A 138 -2.84 1.13 30.13
CA VAL A 138 -3.44 1.35 31.45
C VAL A 138 -2.93 0.26 32.38
N VAL A 139 -2.26 0.68 33.44
CA VAL A 139 -1.68 -0.22 34.44
C VAL A 139 -2.66 -0.37 35.61
N TYR A 140 -2.82 -1.60 36.07
CA TYR A 140 -3.56 -1.97 37.26
C TYR A 140 -2.65 -2.64 38.29
N HIS A 141 -3.00 -2.46 39.56
CA HIS A 141 -2.36 -3.11 40.69
C HIS A 141 -3.36 -3.96 41.46
N LYS A 142 -2.92 -5.11 42.00
CA LYS A 142 -3.78 -5.98 42.81
C LYS A 142 -4.20 -5.26 44.08
N ILE A 143 -5.49 -5.38 44.39
CA ILE A 143 -6.03 -4.90 45.66
C ILE A 143 -5.34 -5.67 46.80
N GLY A 144 -4.84 -4.92 47.79
CA GLY A 144 -4.25 -5.49 48.99
C GLY A 144 -5.29 -6.23 49.83
N LYS A 145 -4.80 -7.15 50.67
CA LYS A 145 -5.64 -7.90 51.62
C LYS A 145 -5.52 -7.33 53.03
N ILE A 146 -6.61 -7.39 53.80
CA ILE A 146 -6.56 -7.08 55.23
C ILE A 146 -5.91 -8.25 55.97
N VAL A 147 -4.87 -7.95 56.74
CA VAL A 147 -4.18 -8.93 57.58
C VAL A 147 -4.40 -8.54 59.04
N PRO A 148 -5.22 -9.30 59.80
CA PRO A 148 -5.38 -9.07 61.23
C PRO A 148 -4.05 -9.29 61.96
N VAL A 149 -3.65 -8.33 62.77
CA VAL A 149 -2.42 -8.38 63.57
C VAL A 149 -2.70 -8.17 65.05
N ASP A 150 -1.84 -8.70 65.91
CA ASP A 150 -1.83 -8.41 67.35
C ASP A 150 -1.37 -6.96 67.63
N PRO A 151 -1.44 -6.46 68.88
CA PRO A 151 -0.95 -5.11 69.22
C PRO A 151 0.55 -4.87 68.96
N SER A 152 1.32 -5.94 68.75
CA SER A 152 2.75 -5.88 68.41
C SER A 152 2.98 -5.90 66.88
N GLY A 153 1.94 -6.04 66.07
CA GLY A 153 2.01 -6.08 64.61
C GLY A 153 2.20 -7.47 63.99
N ASN A 154 2.13 -8.56 64.77
CA ASN A 154 2.28 -9.91 64.23
C ASN A 154 0.95 -10.44 63.66
N PRO A 155 0.95 -11.09 62.48
CA PRO A 155 -0.24 -11.72 61.93
C PRO A 155 -0.85 -12.75 62.89
N ILE A 156 -2.17 -12.67 63.12
CA ILE A 156 -2.90 -13.62 63.99
C ILE A 156 -3.22 -14.90 63.18
N PRO A 157 -2.64 -16.06 63.51
CA PRO A 157 -2.88 -17.30 62.76
C PRO A 157 -4.34 -17.77 62.89
N GLY A 158 -4.96 -18.15 61.76
CA GLY A 158 -6.33 -18.68 61.73
C GLY A 158 -7.43 -17.64 61.86
N ALA A 159 -7.10 -16.33 61.86
CA ALA A 159 -8.11 -15.29 61.76
C ALA A 159 -8.73 -15.28 60.35
N ASP A 160 -10.05 -15.18 60.28
CA ASP A 160 -10.77 -15.05 59.01
C ASP A 160 -10.30 -13.78 58.28
N GLN A 161 -10.06 -13.91 56.97
CA GLN A 161 -9.77 -12.77 56.09
C GLN A 161 -11.04 -12.47 55.27
N PRO A 162 -11.50 -11.21 55.24
CA PRO A 162 -12.64 -10.79 54.41
C PRO A 162 -12.31 -10.78 52.92
#